data_AF-A0A202DRW2-F1
#
_entry.id   AF-A0A202DRW2-F1
#
_cell.length_a   1.000
_cell.length_b   1.000
_cell.length_c   1.000
_cell.angle_alpha   90.00
_cell.angle_beta   90.00
_cell.angle_gamma   90.00
#
_symmetry.space_group_name_H-M   'P 1'
#
loop_
_entity.id
_entity.type
_entity.pdbx_description
1 polymer ?
#
loop_
_entity_poly.entity_id
_entity_poly.type
_entity_poly.pdbx_seq_one_letter_code
_entity_poly.pdbx_strand_id
1 'polypeptide(L)' 'MILSKQAIKQAIREGKLSIAPFEESQIDFAHIDLHLEEKILIIKSKGFVLAKTKEKISLSDDLCGFIEGRATLAKQG' A
#
# COMPACT_ATOMS: atom_id res chain seq x y z
N MET A 1 8.19 -8.66 -13.66
CA MET A 1 9.22 -7.66 -13.34
C MET A 1 8.62 -6.68 -12.34
N ILE A 2 9.39 -6.22 -11.35
CA ILE A 2 8.89 -5.24 -10.35
C ILE A 2 8.90 -3.84 -10.98
N LEU A 3 7.85 -3.05 -10.74
CA LEU A 3 7.76 -1.68 -11.24
C LEU A 3 8.63 -0.74 -10.39
N SER A 4 9.44 0.09 -11.06
CA SER A 4 10.16 1.19 -10.41
C SER A 4 9.22 2.34 -10.06
N LYS A 5 9.65 3.26 -9.21
CA LYS A 5 8.95 4.51 -8.88
C LYS A 5 8.43 5.26 -10.10
N GLN A 6 9.26 5.40 -11.13
CA GLN A 6 8.86 6.07 -12.37
C GLN A 6 7.80 5.28 -13.14
N ALA A 7 7.93 3.96 -13.20
CA ALA A 7 6.96 3.07 -13.85
C ALA A 7 5.62 3.05 -13.09
N ILE A 8 5.63 3.09 -11.76
CA ILE A 8 4.43 3.21 -10.92
C ILE A 8 3.71 4.53 -11.23
N LYS A 9 4.44 5.65 -11.24
CA LYS A 9 3.87 6.96 -11.62
C LYS A 9 3.27 6.94 -13.02
N GLN A 10 3.94 6.27 -13.97
CA GLN A 10 3.42 6.12 -15.32
C GLN A 10 2.14 5.28 -15.35
N ALA A 11 2.11 4.14 -14.66
CA ALA A 11 0.92 3.28 -14.58
C ALA A 11 -0.29 4.01 -13.97
N ILE A 12 -0.06 4.89 -12.99
CA ILE A 12 -1.11 5.76 -12.43
C ILE A 12 -1.60 6.78 -13.46
N ARG A 13 -0.68 7.46 -14.17
CA ARG A 13 -1.04 8.42 -15.22
C ARG A 13 -1.80 7.78 -16.38
N GLU A 14 -1.47 6.54 -16.73
CA GLU A 14 -2.13 5.76 -17.77
C GLU A 14 -3.46 5.14 -17.32
N GLY A 15 -3.82 5.23 -16.02
CA GLY A 15 -5.04 4.63 -15.48
C GLY A 15 -4.98 3.11 -15.30
N LYS A 16 -3.81 2.48 -15.49
CA LYS A 16 -3.59 1.04 -15.25
C LYS A 16 -3.57 0.69 -13.77
N LEU A 17 -3.14 1.64 -12.94
CA LEU A 17 -3.16 1.54 -11.49
C LEU A 17 -3.93 2.74 -10.95
N SER A 18 -5.01 2.51 -10.20
CA SER A 18 -5.66 3.58 -9.44
C SER A 18 -5.51 3.32 -7.96
N ILE A 19 -5.15 4.35 -7.20
CA ILE A 19 -5.10 4.30 -5.74
C ILE A 19 -5.68 5.59 -5.18
N ALA A 20 -6.62 5.49 -4.24
CA ALA A 20 -7.29 6.67 -3.67
C ALA A 20 -7.71 6.46 -2.21
N PRO A 21 -7.43 7.40 -1.29
CA PRO A 21 -6.67 8.64 -1.50
C PRO A 21 -5.18 8.36 -1.77
N PHE A 22 -4.49 9.28 -2.46
CA PHE A 22 -3.09 9.08 -2.84
C PHE A 22 -2.32 10.38 -2.88
N GLU A 23 -1.11 10.35 -2.32
CA GLU A 23 -0.09 11.39 -2.43
C GLU A 23 1.19 10.81 -3.03
N GLU A 24 1.89 11.59 -3.87
CA GLU A 24 3.13 11.11 -4.51
C GLU A 24 4.26 10.79 -3.52
N SER A 25 4.20 11.34 -2.31
CA SER A 25 5.11 11.07 -1.19
C SER A 25 5.06 9.60 -0.74
N GLN A 26 3.95 8.91 -1.00
CA GLN A 26 3.75 7.50 -0.65
C GLN A 26 4.53 6.53 -1.55
N ILE A 27 5.04 7.00 -2.70
CA ILE A 27 5.82 6.14 -3.60
C ILE A 27 7.29 6.16 -3.20
N ASP A 28 7.79 5.00 -2.77
CA ASP A 28 9.22 4.72 -2.60
C ASP A 28 9.80 4.05 -3.86
N PHE A 29 11.04 3.55 -3.83
CA PHE A 29 11.76 3.00 -4.99
C PHE A 29 10.95 2.03 -5.86
N ALA A 30 10.17 1.14 -5.24
CA ALA A 30 9.35 0.12 -5.91
C ALA A 30 8.08 -0.27 -5.11
N HIS A 31 7.74 0.54 -4.10
CA HIS A 31 6.64 0.28 -3.18
C HIS A 31 5.75 1.51 -3.08
N ILE A 32 4.49 1.29 -2.72
CA ILE A 32 3.54 2.35 -2.37
C ILE A 32 3.09 2.09 -0.95
N ASP A 33 3.39 3.02 -0.05
CA ASP A 33 2.96 2.92 1.34
C ASP A 33 1.44 3.09 1.44
N LEU A 34 0.78 2.16 2.12
CA LEU A 34 -0.66 2.19 2.42
C LEU A 34 -0.88 2.54 3.89
N HIS A 35 -2.03 3.13 4.18
CA HIS A 35 -2.38 3.57 5.52
C HIS A 35 -3.57 2.80 6.06
N LEU A 36 -3.63 2.65 7.39
CA LEU A 36 -4.81 2.13 8.07
C LEU A 36 -6.01 3.10 7.90
N GLU A 37 -7.21 2.54 7.71
CA GLU A 37 -8.46 3.30 7.67
C GLU A 37 -8.78 3.89 9.05
N GLU A 38 -8.50 3.13 10.11
CA GLU A 38 -8.69 3.53 11.49
C GLU A 38 -7.59 4.49 11.97
N LYS A 39 -8.00 5.57 12.64
CA LYS A 39 -7.05 6.53 13.24
C LYS A 39 -6.25 5.93 14.39
N ILE A 40 -6.83 4.98 15.12
CA ILE A 40 -6.23 4.32 16.28
C ILE A 40 -6.64 2.85 16.25
N LEU A 41 -5.64 1.96 16.28
CA LEU A 41 -5.83 0.52 16.40
C LEU A 41 -5.04 0.02 17.61
N ILE A 42 -5.74 -0.54 18.61
CA ILE A 42 -5.11 -1.10 19.82
C ILE A 42 -5.17 -2.62 19.73
N ILE A 43 -4.00 -3.25 19.63
CA ILE A 43 -3.87 -4.70 19.60
C ILE A 43 -3.32 -5.16 20.96
N LYS A 44 -4.07 -6.02 21.66
CA LYS A 44 -3.60 -6.60 22.93
C LYS A 44 -2.53 -7.67 22.68
N SER A 45 -1.73 -7.98 23.69
CA SER A 45 -0.78 -9.09 23.62
C SER A 45 -1.50 -10.39 23.20
N LYS A 46 -0.93 -11.09 22.21
CA LYS A 46 -1.51 -12.29 21.59
C LYS A 46 -2.89 -12.07 20.93
N GLY A 47 -3.29 -10.81 20.73
CA GLY A 47 -4.49 -10.44 20.00
C GLY A 47 -4.27 -10.51 18.50
N PHE A 48 -5.35 -10.74 17.77
CA PHE A 48 -5.39 -10.70 16.31
C PHE A 48 -6.53 -9.79 15.87
N VAL A 49 -6.30 -8.99 14.83
CA VAL A 49 -7.30 -8.08 14.28
C VAL A 49 -7.22 -8.08 12.75
N LEU A 50 -8.38 -8.03 12.10
CA LEU A 50 -8.48 -7.71 10.69
C LEU A 50 -8.67 -6.20 10.58
N ALA A 51 -7.80 -5.56 9.81
CA ALA A 51 -7.86 -4.13 9.54
C ALA A 51 -8.02 -3.88 8.05
N LYS A 52 -8.32 -2.63 7.70
CA LYS A 52 -8.54 -2.22 6.32
C LYS A 52 -7.64 -1.03 5.97
N THR A 53 -7.19 -0.99 4.72
CA THR A 53 -6.46 0.16 4.21
C THR A 53 -7.43 1.31 3.94
N LYS A 54 -6.97 2.54 4.15
CA LYS A 54 -7.69 3.76 3.77
C LYS A 54 -7.81 3.84 2.25
N GLU A 55 -6.79 3.36 1.54
CA GLU A 55 -6.72 3.37 0.10
C GLU A 55 -7.56 2.27 -0.53
N LYS A 56 -8.34 2.64 -1.56
CA LYS A 56 -8.94 1.72 -2.52
C LYS A 56 -8.02 1.61 -3.73
N ILE A 57 -7.76 0.37 -4.15
CA ILE A 57 -6.81 0.05 -5.22
C ILE A 57 -7.57 -0.65 -6.35
N SER A 58 -7.26 -0.28 -7.59
CA SER A 58 -7.65 -1.04 -8.78
C SER A 58 -6.44 -1.22 -9.70
N LEU A 59 -6.40 -2.36 -10.38
CA LEU A 59 -5.32 -2.77 -11.27
C LEU A 59 -5.93 -3.18 -12.62
N SER A 60 -5.24 -2.90 -13.71
CA SER A 60 -5.51 -3.49 -15.02
C SER A 60 -5.12 -4.97 -15.05
N ASP A 61 -5.69 -5.70 -16.02
CA ASP A 61 -5.53 -7.16 -16.11
C ASP A 61 -4.08 -7.64 -16.32
N ASP A 62 -3.19 -6.74 -16.75
CA ASP A 62 -1.76 -7.00 -16.97
C ASP A 62 -0.88 -6.64 -15.76
N LEU A 63 -1.47 -6.18 -14.65
CA LEU A 63 -0.77 -5.81 -13.43
C LEU A 63 -1.15 -6.71 -12.26
N CYS A 64 -0.16 -7.03 -11.43
CA CYS A 64 -0.36 -7.62 -10.12
C CYS A 64 0.41 -6.85 -9.05
N GLY A 65 -0.05 -6.95 -7.81
CA GLY A 65 0.59 -6.33 -6.66
C GLY A 65 0.89 -7.38 -5.59
N PHE A 66 1.91 -7.11 -4.78
CA PHE A 66 2.22 -7.87 -3.58
C PHE A 66 1.97 -6.97 -2.36
N ILE A 67 1.30 -7.50 -1.33
CA ILE A 67 1.03 -6.77 -0.09
C ILE A 67 1.97 -7.32 0.98
N GLU A 68 2.76 -6.44 1.57
CA GLU A 68 3.67 -6.76 2.67
C GLU A 68 3.58 -5.73 3.79
N GLY A 69 3.94 -6.16 5.01
CA GLY A 69 4.06 -5.25 6.14
C GLY A 69 5.38 -4.48 6.09
N ARG A 70 5.37 -3.22 6.51
CA ARG A 70 6.63 -2.47 6.69
C ARG A 70 7.49 -3.09 7.78
N ALA A 71 8.77 -3.28 7.48
CA ALA A 71 9.73 -3.86 8.42
C ALA A 71 9.83 -3.10 9.75
N THR A 72 9.55 -1.80 9.77
CA THR A 72 9.51 -0.99 11.01
C THR A 72 8.38 -1.40 11.94
N LEU A 73 7.20 -1.75 11.41
CA LEU A 73 6.06 -2.18 12.21
C LEU A 73 6.30 -3.58 12.79
N ALA A 74 6.88 -4.49 11.99
CA ALA A 74 7.20 -5.84 12.44
C ALA A 74 8.18 -5.86 13.63
N LYS A 75 9.06 -4.86 13.75
CA LYS A 75 10.02 -4.73 14.86
C LYS A 75 9.40 -4.26 16.19
N GLN A 76 8.16 -3.76 16.18
CA GLN A 76 7.47 -3.30 17.39
C GLN A 76 6.58 -4.37 18.03
N GLY A 77 6.44 -5.54 17.38
CA GLY A 77 5.68 -6.69 17.87
C GLY A 77 6.53 -7.68 18.66
#